data_AF-Q1ZV09-F1
#
_entry.id   AF-Q1ZV09-F1
#
_cell.length_a   1.000
_cell.length_b   1.000
_cell.length_c   1.000
_cell.angle_alpha   90.00
_cell.angle_beta   90.00
_cell.angle_gamma   90.00
#
_symmetry.space_group_name_H-M   'P 1'
#
loop_
_entity.id
_entity.type
_entity.pdbx_description
1 polymer ?
#
loop_
_entity_poly.entity_id
_entity_poly.type
_entity_poly.pdbx_seq_one_letter_code
_entity_poly.pdbx_strand_id
1 'polypeptide(L)' 'MYPVTYASRPPHIHVKLWRDNQELLTTQLYLKGNTGTDEWWGGNPRDHLQFETMRVDGRLTGEFTFVIG' A
#
# COMPACT_ATOMS: atom_id res chain seq x y z
N MET A 1 3.33 -8.44 -11.69
CA MET A 1 2.96 -7.02 -11.79
C MET A 1 3.63 -6.31 -10.62
N TYR A 2 4.36 -5.24 -10.86
CA TYR A 2 5.09 -4.48 -9.83
C TYR A 2 4.68 -3.00 -9.98
N PRO A 3 4.36 -2.28 -8.90
CA PRO A 3 4.02 -0.87 -9.01
C PRO A 3 5.26 -0.09 -9.46
N VAL A 4 5.13 0.66 -10.55
CA VAL A 4 6.13 1.61 -11.04
C VAL A 4 5.73 3.02 -10.65
N THR A 5 6.70 3.89 -10.38
CA THR A 5 6.45 5.29 -9.99
C THR A 5 5.65 6.03 -11.05
N TYR A 6 4.64 6.80 -10.63
CA TYR A 6 3.99 7.81 -11.47
C TYR A 6 4.37 9.20 -10.94
N ALA A 7 5.22 9.91 -11.69
CA ALA A 7 5.79 11.21 -11.30
C ALA A 7 6.48 11.19 -9.92
N SER A 8 6.25 12.20 -9.07
CA SER A 8 6.88 12.38 -7.75
C SER A 8 6.31 11.50 -6.63
N ARG A 9 5.42 10.55 -6.94
CA ARG A 9 4.77 9.71 -5.93
C ARG A 9 5.49 8.37 -5.79
N PRO A 10 5.72 7.90 -4.56
CA PRO A 10 6.27 6.57 -4.33
C PRO A 10 5.38 5.48 -4.94
N PRO A 11 5.94 4.32 -5.35
CA PRO A 11 5.16 3.22 -5.88
C PRO A 11 4.10 2.73 -4.89
N HIS A 12 2.84 2.67 -5.31
CA HIS A 12 1.73 2.26 -4.45
C HIS A 12 0.63 1.55 -5.21
N ILE A 13 -0.20 0.83 -4.45
CA ILE A 13 -1.41 0.15 -4.93
C ILE A 13 -2.61 0.89 -4.34
N HIS A 14 -3.50 1.39 -5.20
CA HIS A 14 -4.77 1.95 -4.75
C HIS A 14 -5.74 0.83 -4.36
N VAL A 15 -6.37 0.96 -3.20
CA VAL A 15 -7.35 0.00 -2.70
C VAL A 15 -8.62 0.73 -2.30
N LYS A 16 -9.75 0.19 -2.75
CA LYS A 16 -11.07 0.53 -2.21
C LYS A 16 -11.70 -0.74 -1.63
N LEU A 17 -12.05 -0.69 -0.34
CA LEU A 17 -12.77 -1.76 0.33
C LEU A 17 -14.24 -1.39 0.45
N TRP A 18 -15.09 -2.32 0.03
CA TRP A 18 -16.54 -2.19 0.06
C TRP A 18 -17.13 -3.39 0.80
N ARG A 19 -18.22 -3.17 1.52
CA ARG A 19 -19.08 -4.23 2.07
C ARG A 19 -20.51 -3.89 1.67
N ASP A 20 -21.14 -4.82 0.95
CA ASP A 20 -22.39 -4.58 0.25
C ASP A 20 -22.29 -3.31 -0.61
N ASN A 21 -23.18 -2.34 -0.40
CA ASN A 21 -23.20 -1.08 -1.15
C ASN A 21 -22.53 0.08 -0.40
N GLN A 22 -21.74 -0.19 0.64
CA GLN A 22 -21.06 0.82 1.44
C GLN A 22 -19.54 0.79 1.20
N GLU A 23 -18.97 1.93 0.80
CA GLU A 23 -17.52 2.14 0.81
C GLU A 23 -17.04 2.24 2.26
N LEU A 24 -16.14 1.35 2.66
CA LEU A 24 -15.58 1.29 4.02
C LEU A 24 -14.24 2.00 4.12
N LEU A 25 -13.41 1.88 3.08
CA LEU A 25 -12.06 2.43 3.08
C LEU A 25 -11.60 2.71 1.65
N THR A 26 -11.11 3.92 1.41
CA THR A 26 -10.26 4.24 0.26
C THR A 26 -8.85 4.56 0.78
N THR A 27 -7.86 3.77 0.36
CA THR A 27 -6.47 3.91 0.83
C THR A 27 -5.45 3.55 -0.24
N GLN A 28 -4.17 3.61 0.13
CA GLN A 28 -3.01 3.22 -0.69
C GLN A 28 -2.14 2.26 0.12
N LEU A 29 -1.58 1.24 -0.52
CA LEU A 29 -0.57 0.36 0.06
C LEU A 29 0.79 0.61 -0.57
N TYR A 30 1.85 0.52 0.24
CA TYR A 30 3.23 0.78 -0.17
C TYR A 30 4.11 -0.44 0.10
N LEU A 31 5.17 -0.60 -0.68
CA LEU A 31 6.23 -1.53 -0.31
C LEU A 31 7.02 -0.95 0.86
N LYS A 32 7.51 -1.81 1.76
CA LYS A 32 8.34 -1.37 2.88
C LYS A 32 9.52 -0.51 2.41
N GLY A 33 9.72 0.63 3.05
CA GLY A 33 10.75 1.63 2.72
C GLY A 33 10.44 2.49 1.49
N ASN A 34 9.29 2.31 0.84
CA ASN A 34 8.89 3.05 -0.36
C ASN A 34 7.68 3.95 -0.08
N THR A 35 7.72 4.76 0.98
CA THR A 35 6.66 5.74 1.34
C THR A 35 6.99 7.18 0.93
N GLY A 36 8.16 7.40 0.32
CA GLY A 36 8.68 8.73 -0.03
C GLY A 36 9.57 9.29 1.08
N THR A 37 10.70 9.90 0.72
CA THR A 37 11.66 10.50 1.66
C THR A 37 11.30 11.93 2.06
N ASP A 38 10.35 12.56 1.38
CA ASP A 38 9.92 13.92 1.69
C ASP A 38 8.83 13.89 2.76
N GLU A 39 9.09 14.57 3.88
CA GLU A 39 8.17 14.79 5.01
C GLU A 39 6.78 15.31 4.56
N TRP A 40 6.71 15.91 3.37
CA TRP A 40 5.48 16.39 2.71
C TRP A 40 4.51 15.28 2.26
N TRP A 41 5.02 14.06 2.04
CA TRP A 41 4.22 12.92 1.57
C TRP A 41 3.86 11.93 2.68
N GLY A 42 4.10 12.23 3.95
CA GLY A 42 3.42 11.55 5.06
C GLY A 42 4.35 10.75 5.97
N GLY A 43 4.43 11.21 7.21
CA GLY A 43 5.03 10.48 8.33
C GLY A 43 4.17 9.32 8.86
N ASN A 44 4.31 9.05 10.16
CA ASN A 44 3.78 7.93 10.98
C ASN A 44 2.54 7.17 10.46
N PRO A 45 1.44 7.80 9.99
CA PRO A 45 0.26 7.05 9.55
C PRO A 45 0.50 6.10 8.38
N ARG A 46 1.46 6.41 7.49
CA ARG A 46 1.75 5.57 6.31
C ARG A 46 2.59 4.36 6.65
N ASP A 47 3.23 4.31 7.81
CA ASP A 47 3.99 3.15 8.26
C ASP A 47 3.09 1.91 8.46
N HIS A 48 1.83 2.14 8.80
CA HIS A 48 0.82 1.09 8.90
C HIS A 48 0.26 0.63 7.55
N LEU A 49 0.62 1.30 6.44
CA LEU A 49 0.17 0.97 5.08
C LEU A 49 1.28 0.32 4.25
N GLN A 50 2.41 -0.01 4.89
CA GLN A 50 3.52 -0.71 4.27
C GLN A 50 3.36 -2.22 4.41
N PHE A 51 3.76 -2.97 3.39
CA PHE A 51 3.90 -4.42 3.47
C PHE A 51 5.24 -4.90 2.92
N GLU A 52 5.68 -6.03 3.43
CA GLU A 52 6.84 -6.74 2.90
C GLU A 52 6.43 -7.71 1.80
N THR A 53 7.39 -8.04 0.95
CA THR A 53 7.22 -9.03 -0.10
C THR A 53 8.14 -10.21 0.12
N MET A 54 7.63 -11.39 -0.18
CA MET A 54 8.36 -12.65 -0.15
C MET A 54 8.28 -13.34 -1.51
N ARG A 55 9.26 -14.20 -1.80
CA ARG A 55 9.23 -15.04 -3.01
C ARG A 55 8.52 -16.35 -2.71
N VAL A 56 7.40 -16.60 -3.38
CA VAL A 56 6.64 -17.86 -3.32
C VAL A 56 6.54 -18.40 -4.74
N ASP A 57 7.03 -19.62 -4.97
CA ASP A 57 7.05 -20.28 -6.29
C ASP A 57 7.59 -19.40 -7.43
N GLY A 58 8.65 -18.65 -7.14
CA GLY A 58 9.30 -17.74 -8.09
C GLY A 58 8.54 -16.43 -8.35
N ARG A 59 7.41 -16.18 -7.68
CA ARG A 59 6.63 -14.94 -7.78
C ARG A 59 6.88 -14.06 -6.55
N LEU A 60 6.93 -12.74 -6.76
CA LEU A 60 6.94 -11.77 -5.68
C LEU A 60 5.51 -11.60 -5.14
N THR A 61 5.31 -11.93 -3.87
CA THR A 61 4.01 -11.96 -3.20
C THR A 61 4.08 -11.09 -1.95
N GLY A 62 3.02 -10.34 -1.66
CA GLY A 62 2.88 -9.57 -0.43
C GLY A 62 1.53 -9.83 0.22
N GLU A 63 1.48 -9.73 1.54
CA GLU A 63 0.27 -9.91 2.34
C GLU A 63 0.02 -8.64 3.16
N PHE A 64 -1.25 -8.20 3.21
CA PHE A 64 -1.66 -7.03 3.98
C PHE A 64 -3.06 -7.28 4.57
N THR A 65 -3.21 -7.06 5.88
CA THR A 65 -4.48 -7.23 6.57
C THR A 65 -5.14 -5.88 6.83
N PHE A 66 -6.37 -5.71 6.35
CA PHE A 66 -7.19 -4.55 6.67
C PHE A 66 -7.97 -4.81 7.96
N VAL A 67 -7.90 -3.88 8.90
CA VAL A 67 -8.73 -3.87 10.11
C VAL A 67 -9.76 -2.76 9.95
N ILE A 68 -11.05 -3.11 9.96
CA ILE A 68 -12.16 -2.18 9.79
C ILE A 68 -13.00 -2.18 11.07
N GLY A 69 -13.30 -0.98 11.57
CA GLY A 69 -14.12 -0.75 12.76
C GLY A 69 -15.62 -0.74 12.48
#